data_AF-U4LSE6-F1
#
_entry.id   AF-U4LSE6-F1
#
_cell.length_a   1.000
_cell.length_b   1.000
_cell.length_c   1.000
_cell.angle_alpha   90.00
_cell.angle_beta   90.00
_cell.angle_gamma   90.00
#
_symmetry.space_group_name_H-M   'P 1'
#
loop_
_entity.id
_entity.type
_entity.pdbx_description
1 polymer ?
#
loop_
_entity_poly.entity_id
_entity_poly.type
_entity_poly.pdbx_seq_one_letter_code
_entity_poly.pdbx_strand_id
1 'polypeptide(L)'
;MTGTRTPQPPQPAKFAHPPLTPQFCFSTKALKDFLRLSRTSIDDTISQHLNNLSVPSSVPWDPSSTSQLPHLPGSRTLPPSACSNFITSILFPAWQERSDVLNYCASVATSENPNDPDTLNTLASNAAEREKVVDERLDPYSGRYYPKETKTEILKGVVRNERSVEEIVRERTWGVVGERCEGVEEDWRRVLEEWRVGRV
;
A
#
# COMPACT_ATOMS: atom_id res chain seq x y z
N MET A 1 47.60 -15.81 -13.14
CA MET A 1 46.20 -16.14 -12.83
C MET A 1 45.54 -14.92 -12.21
N THR A 2 45.09 -13.99 -13.05
CA THR A 2 44.47 -12.72 -12.63
C THR A 2 42.96 -12.91 -12.66
N GLY A 3 42.36 -13.12 -11.48
CA GLY A 3 40.91 -13.21 -11.32
C GLY A 3 40.27 -11.83 -11.47
N THR A 4 39.53 -11.63 -12.54
CA THR A 4 38.69 -10.46 -12.77
C THR A 4 37.48 -10.51 -11.84
N ARG A 5 37.43 -9.61 -10.85
CA ARG A 5 36.27 -9.42 -9.97
C ARG A 5 35.20 -8.65 -10.76
N THR A 6 34.12 -9.34 -11.13
CA THR A 6 32.94 -8.76 -11.77
C THR A 6 32.32 -7.70 -10.86
N PRO A 7 31.94 -6.50 -11.36
CA PRO A 7 31.22 -5.52 -10.56
C PRO A 7 29.82 -6.06 -10.26
N GLN A 8 29.51 -6.19 -8.97
CA GLN A 8 28.19 -6.58 -8.50
C GLN A 8 27.23 -5.41 -8.73
N PRO A 9 26.01 -5.63 -9.27
CA PRO A 9 25.04 -4.57 -9.47
C PRO A 9 24.70 -3.89 -8.14
N PRO A 10 24.42 -2.57 -8.15
CA PRO A 10 24.03 -1.85 -6.95
C PRO A 10 22.76 -2.50 -6.39
N GLN A 11 22.88 -3.15 -5.23
CA GLN A 11 21.71 -3.65 -4.53
C GLN A 11 20.88 -2.44 -4.09
N PRO A 12 19.56 -2.42 -4.33
CA PRO A 12 18.72 -1.35 -3.82
C PRO A 12 18.90 -1.29 -2.30
N ALA A 13 19.09 -0.08 -1.78
CA ALA A 13 19.29 0.16 -0.37
C ALA A 13 18.11 -0.47 0.40
N LYS A 14 18.37 -1.58 1.08
CA LYS A 14 17.39 -2.19 1.97
C LYS A 14 17.22 -1.23 3.13
N PHE A 15 16.18 -0.40 3.09
CA PHE A 15 15.78 0.40 4.24
C PHE A 15 15.64 -0.54 5.43
N ALA A 16 16.47 -0.33 6.46
CA ALA A 16 16.50 -1.16 7.66
C ALA A 16 15.30 -0.82 8.54
N HIS A 17 14.12 -1.26 8.11
CA HIS A 17 12.90 -1.18 8.90
C HIS A 17 12.97 -2.18 10.06
N PRO A 18 12.34 -1.89 11.21
CA PRO A 18 12.17 -2.88 12.25
C PRO A 18 11.58 -4.17 11.64
N PRO A 19 12.10 -5.35 11.99
CA PRO A 19 11.62 -6.59 11.40
C PRO A 19 10.12 -6.75 11.67
N LEU A 20 9.35 -7.09 10.63
CA LEU A 20 7.93 -7.36 10.78
C LEU A 20 7.73 -8.54 11.73
N THR A 21 6.83 -8.38 12.70
CA THR A 21 6.50 -9.43 13.68
C THR A 21 5.06 -9.87 13.51
N PRO A 22 4.71 -11.14 13.84
CA PRO A 22 3.32 -11.58 13.79
C PRO A 22 2.40 -10.73 14.68
N GLN A 23 2.93 -10.24 15.81
CA GLN A 23 2.21 -9.39 16.75
C GLN A 23 1.74 -8.07 16.11
N PHE A 24 2.54 -7.50 15.20
CA PHE A 24 2.13 -6.33 14.42
C PHE A 24 0.88 -6.61 13.58
N CYS A 25 0.81 -7.77 12.91
CA CYS A 25 -0.33 -8.13 12.08
C CYS A 25 -1.61 -8.36 12.89
N PHE A 26 -1.52 -9.04 14.04
CA PHE A 26 -2.69 -9.25 14.91
C PHE A 26 -3.18 -7.96 15.59
N SER A 27 -2.32 -6.94 15.71
CA SER A 27 -2.76 -5.58 16.04
C SER A 27 -3.35 -4.91 14.80
N THR A 28 -4.60 -5.25 14.47
CA THR A 28 -5.29 -4.73 13.27
C THR A 28 -5.34 -3.21 13.23
N LYS A 29 -5.38 -2.55 14.39
CA LYS A 29 -5.28 -1.09 14.51
C LYS A 29 -3.90 -0.59 14.05
N ALA A 30 -2.82 -1.18 14.54
CA ALA A 30 -1.46 -0.77 14.16
C ALA A 30 -1.20 -0.98 12.67
N LEU A 31 -1.66 -2.11 12.11
CA LEU A 31 -1.58 -2.38 10.68
C LEU A 31 -2.29 -1.30 9.85
N LYS A 32 -3.54 -0.96 10.21
CA LYS A 32 -4.32 0.07 9.51
C LYS A 32 -3.70 1.46 9.65
N ASP A 33 -3.21 1.80 10.84
CA ASP A 33 -2.58 3.10 11.09
C ASP A 33 -1.29 3.26 10.28
N PHE A 34 -0.48 2.20 10.18
CA PHE A 34 0.71 2.17 9.32
C PHE A 34 0.35 2.42 7.85
N LEU A 35 -0.61 1.66 7.30
CA LEU A 35 -1.03 1.81 5.91
C LEU A 35 -1.60 3.20 5.64
N ARG A 36 -2.42 3.72 6.56
CA ARG A 36 -2.98 5.08 6.47
C ARG A 36 -1.87 6.13 6.44
N LEU A 37 -0.91 6.07 7.38
CA LEU A 37 0.18 7.03 7.44
C LEU A 37 1.06 6.99 6.19
N SER A 38 1.38 5.78 5.70
CA SER A 38 2.15 5.60 4.47
C SER A 38 1.45 6.22 3.26
N ARG A 39 0.13 5.97 3.10
CA ARG A 39 -0.68 6.57 2.02
C ARG A 39 -0.75 8.09 2.14
N THR A 40 -0.96 8.64 3.34
CA THR A 40 -1.01 10.09 3.54
C THR A 40 0.32 10.78 3.23
N SER A 41 1.44 10.11 3.52
CA SER A 41 2.78 10.65 3.26
C SER A 41 3.11 10.81 1.77
N ILE A 42 2.46 10.05 0.88
CA ILE A 42 2.85 9.98 -0.55
C ILE A 42 1.63 10.11 -1.46
N ASP A 43 0.67 9.19 -1.36
CA ASP A 43 -0.47 9.08 -2.26
C ASP A 43 -1.48 10.22 -2.06
N ASP A 44 -1.90 10.52 -0.82
CA ASP A 44 -2.87 11.62 -0.57
C ASP A 44 -2.27 13.00 -0.91
N THR A 45 -0.94 13.11 -0.83
CA THR A 45 -0.17 14.32 -1.10
C THR A 45 0.51 14.29 -2.46
N ILE A 46 0.11 13.38 -3.37
CA ILE A 46 0.77 13.17 -4.67
C ILE A 46 0.88 14.46 -5.48
N SER A 47 -0.18 15.27 -5.53
CA SER A 47 -0.17 16.53 -6.27
C SER A 47 0.85 17.52 -5.70
N GLN A 48 1.07 17.51 -4.38
CA GLN A 48 2.07 18.37 -3.72
C GLN A 48 3.49 17.89 -4.06
N HIS A 49 3.73 16.58 -3.99
CA HIS A 49 4.99 15.98 -4.42
C HIS A 49 5.32 16.34 -5.87
N LEU A 50 4.35 16.18 -6.78
CA LEU A 50 4.51 16.51 -8.19
C LEU A 50 4.73 18.00 -8.44
N ASN A 51 4.02 18.88 -7.72
CA ASN A 51 4.24 20.33 -7.83
C ASN A 51 5.64 20.73 -7.37
N ASN A 52 6.20 20.07 -6.35
CA ASN A 52 7.56 20.33 -5.86
C ASN A 52 8.65 19.90 -6.87
N LEU A 53 8.33 19.01 -7.82
CA LEU A 53 9.23 18.67 -8.93
C LEU A 53 9.28 19.77 -10.00
N SER A 54 8.28 20.67 -10.03
CA SER A 54 8.32 21.83 -10.91
C SER A 54 9.26 22.88 -10.31
N VAL A 55 10.37 23.16 -10.99
CA VAL A 55 11.33 24.19 -10.58
C VAL A 55 11.15 25.42 -11.47
N PRO A 56 10.43 26.47 -11.03
CA PRO A 56 10.17 27.65 -11.84
C PRO A 56 11.45 28.42 -12.20
N SER A 57 12.51 28.29 -11.39
CA SER A 57 13.79 28.99 -11.55
C SER A 57 14.70 28.40 -12.62
N SER A 58 14.30 27.30 -13.27
CA SER A 58 15.02 26.76 -14.44
C SER A 58 14.88 27.65 -15.68
N VAL A 59 13.86 28.52 -15.71
CA VAL A 59 13.64 29.48 -16.80
C VAL A 59 14.15 30.86 -16.33
N PRO A 60 15.11 31.48 -17.05
CA PRO A 60 15.54 32.85 -16.76
C PRO A 60 14.35 33.81 -16.77
N TRP A 61 14.30 34.73 -15.79
CA TRP A 61 13.27 35.75 -15.76
C TRP A 61 13.43 36.68 -16.97
N ASP A 62 12.41 36.74 -17.81
CA ASP A 62 12.34 37.64 -18.96
C ASP A 62 11.34 38.78 -18.65
N PRO A 63 11.79 40.05 -18.60
CA PRO A 63 10.94 41.21 -18.33
C PRO A 63 9.83 41.42 -19.38
N SER A 64 9.93 40.82 -20.57
CA SER A 64 8.90 40.89 -21.60
C SER A 64 7.69 39.96 -21.34
N SER A 65 7.87 38.96 -20.48
CA SER A 65 6.87 37.94 -20.16
C SER A 65 5.72 38.43 -19.27
N THR A 66 5.84 39.61 -18.64
CA THR A 66 4.77 40.23 -17.83
C THR A 66 3.55 40.64 -18.65
N SER A 67 3.69 40.74 -19.97
CA SER A 67 2.61 41.06 -20.92
C SER A 67 1.73 39.86 -21.25
N GLN A 68 2.21 38.64 -20.96
CA GLN A 68 1.51 37.39 -21.26
C GLN A 68 0.78 36.91 -20.01
N LEU A 69 -0.52 36.60 -20.15
CA LEU A 69 -1.26 35.89 -19.12
C LEU A 69 -0.49 34.60 -18.76
N PRO A 70 -0.17 34.34 -17.48
CA PRO A 70 0.43 33.08 -17.11
C PRO A 70 -0.45 31.95 -17.63
N HIS A 71 0.11 31.04 -18.43
CA HIS A 71 -0.57 29.81 -18.82
C HIS A 71 -1.16 29.14 -17.58
N LEU A 72 -2.41 28.67 -17.66
CA LEU A 72 -3.13 28.13 -16.51
C LEU A 72 -2.25 27.11 -15.75
N PRO A 73 -2.20 27.17 -14.41
CA PRO A 73 -1.32 26.35 -13.58
C PRO A 73 -1.58 24.83 -13.68
N GLY A 74 -2.61 24.39 -14.42
CA GLY A 74 -2.88 22.98 -14.72
C GLY A 74 -2.22 22.42 -15.99
N SER A 75 -1.55 23.24 -16.81
CA SER A 75 -1.05 22.81 -18.14
C SER A 75 0.46 22.57 -18.21
N ARG A 76 1.20 22.65 -17.10
CA ARG A 76 2.65 22.40 -17.11
C ARG A 76 2.89 20.92 -16.88
N THR A 77 3.16 20.21 -17.97
CA THR A 77 3.73 18.86 -17.91
C THR A 77 5.10 18.93 -17.24
N LEU A 78 5.38 17.95 -16.39
CA LEU A 78 6.67 17.83 -15.71
C LEU A 78 7.72 17.21 -16.64
N PRO A 79 9.00 17.57 -16.50
CA PRO A 79 10.05 16.97 -17.31
C PRO A 79 10.12 15.44 -17.07
N PRO A 80 10.19 14.61 -18.13
CA PRO A 80 10.12 13.15 -18.02
C PRO A 80 11.13 12.54 -17.04
N SER A 81 12.34 13.10 -16.97
CA SER A 81 13.39 12.64 -16.06
C SER A 81 13.06 12.87 -14.58
N ALA A 82 12.44 14.00 -14.22
CA ALA A 82 12.02 14.26 -12.85
C ALA A 82 10.89 13.33 -12.42
N CYS A 83 9.93 13.09 -13.31
CA CYS A 83 8.85 12.13 -13.09
C CYS A 83 9.39 10.71 -12.93
N SER A 84 10.24 10.24 -13.85
CA SER A 84 10.85 8.92 -13.77
C SER A 84 11.61 8.72 -12.46
N ASN A 85 12.43 9.69 -12.06
CA ASN A 85 13.16 9.62 -10.78
C ASN A 85 12.23 9.57 -9.57
N PHE A 86 11.17 10.39 -9.53
CA PHE A 86 10.19 10.35 -8.46
C PHE A 86 9.48 9.00 -8.39
N ILE A 87 9.06 8.47 -9.54
CA ILE A 87 8.35 7.19 -9.64
C ILE A 87 9.25 6.05 -9.13
N THR A 88 10.46 5.93 -9.65
CA THR A 88 11.36 4.80 -9.36
C THR A 88 12.02 4.88 -7.98
N SER A 89 12.27 6.09 -7.46
CA SER A 89 13.02 6.30 -6.22
C SER A 89 12.15 6.58 -5.00
N ILE A 90 10.89 6.99 -5.18
CA ILE A 90 9.99 7.37 -4.08
C ILE A 90 8.68 6.58 -4.15
N LEU A 91 7.95 6.68 -5.26
CA LEU A 91 6.59 6.12 -5.34
C LEU A 91 6.60 4.58 -5.27
N PHE A 92 7.36 3.93 -6.14
CA PHE A 92 7.41 2.48 -6.22
C PHE A 92 8.01 1.82 -4.98
N PRO A 93 9.12 2.30 -4.38
CA PRO A 93 9.58 1.80 -3.10
C PRO A 93 8.50 1.82 -2.02
N ALA A 94 7.76 2.92 -1.88
CA ALA A 94 6.71 3.02 -0.88
C ALA A 94 5.54 2.06 -1.14
N TRP A 95 5.13 1.90 -2.40
CA TRP A 95 4.14 0.91 -2.79
C TRP A 95 4.62 -0.51 -2.49
N GLN A 96 5.91 -0.78 -2.72
CA GLN A 96 6.50 -2.08 -2.44
C GLN A 96 6.52 -2.38 -0.95
N GLU A 97 6.92 -1.43 -0.11
CA GLU A 97 6.90 -1.60 1.35
C GLU A 97 5.50 -1.93 1.89
N ARG A 98 4.47 -1.24 1.40
CA ARG A 98 3.08 -1.56 1.77
C ARG A 98 2.66 -2.95 1.27
N SER A 99 3.06 -3.33 0.05
CA SER A 99 2.82 -4.69 -0.47
C SER A 99 3.51 -5.75 0.38
N ASP A 100 4.75 -5.53 0.80
CA ASP A 100 5.51 -6.46 1.62
C ASP A 100 4.86 -6.67 2.99
N VAL A 101 4.38 -5.59 3.62
CA VAL A 101 3.61 -5.67 4.87
C VAL A 101 2.33 -6.48 4.69
N LEU A 102 1.56 -6.21 3.62
CA LEU A 102 0.32 -6.95 3.34
C LEU A 102 0.58 -8.43 2.98
N ASN A 103 1.69 -8.73 2.31
CA ASN A 103 2.10 -10.09 1.98
C ASN A 103 2.54 -10.85 3.23
N TYR A 104 3.33 -10.21 4.08
CA TYR A 104 3.73 -10.77 5.36
C TYR A 104 2.51 -11.06 6.24
N CYS A 105 1.61 -10.09 6.42
CA CYS A 105 0.41 -10.34 7.22
C CYS A 105 -0.56 -11.35 6.60
N ALA A 106 -0.60 -11.49 5.28
CA ALA A 106 -1.31 -12.60 4.64
C ALA A 106 -0.70 -13.97 5.03
N SER A 107 0.62 -14.10 5.00
CA SER A 107 1.29 -15.36 5.42
C SER A 107 1.04 -15.69 6.89
N VAL A 108 1.06 -14.68 7.78
CA VAL A 108 0.76 -14.84 9.21
C VAL A 108 -0.70 -15.26 9.40
N ALA A 109 -1.62 -14.72 8.61
CA ALA A 109 -3.03 -15.08 8.68
C ALA A 109 -3.30 -16.54 8.25
N THR A 110 -2.43 -17.11 7.40
CA THR A 110 -2.51 -18.51 6.96
C THR A 110 -1.69 -19.48 7.80
N SER A 111 -0.69 -19.00 8.55
CA SER A 111 0.08 -19.83 9.48
C SER A 111 -0.76 -20.09 10.73
N GLU A 112 -1.63 -21.10 10.68
CA GLU A 112 -2.44 -21.49 11.82
C GLU A 112 -1.56 -22.24 12.84
N ASN A 113 -1.58 -21.79 14.10
CA ASN A 113 -1.07 -22.58 15.21
C ASN A 113 -2.24 -23.42 15.74
N PRO A 114 -2.30 -24.73 15.44
CA PRO A 114 -3.43 -25.58 15.82
C PRO A 114 -3.61 -25.74 17.34
N ASN A 115 -2.61 -25.32 18.14
CA ASN A 115 -2.64 -25.38 19.60
C ASN A 115 -2.85 -24.01 20.26
N ASP A 116 -3.31 -22.98 19.53
CA ASP A 116 -3.66 -21.70 20.14
C ASP A 116 -4.94 -21.83 20.99
N PRO A 117 -4.88 -21.71 22.34
CA PRO A 117 -6.04 -21.88 23.21
C PRO A 117 -7.17 -20.91 22.87
N ASP A 118 -6.87 -19.72 22.37
CA ASP A 118 -7.89 -18.73 22.02
C ASP A 118 -8.75 -19.21 20.83
N THR A 119 -8.13 -19.82 19.83
CA THR A 119 -8.85 -20.39 18.67
C THR A 119 -9.71 -21.58 19.07
N LEU A 120 -9.18 -22.49 19.88
CA LEU A 120 -9.91 -23.66 20.37
C LEU A 120 -11.12 -23.24 21.23
N ASN A 121 -10.92 -22.29 22.15
CA ASN A 121 -12.01 -21.75 22.97
C ASN A 121 -13.09 -21.07 22.13
N THR A 122 -12.69 -20.32 21.10
CA THR A 122 -13.62 -19.65 20.18
C THR A 122 -14.45 -20.67 19.39
N LEU A 123 -13.80 -21.70 18.84
CA LEU A 123 -14.47 -22.76 18.09
C LEU A 123 -15.40 -23.59 18.98
N ALA A 124 -14.96 -23.94 20.19
CA ALA A 124 -15.78 -24.65 21.17
C ALA A 124 -17.01 -23.84 21.61
N SER A 125 -16.83 -22.54 21.88
CA SER A 125 -17.94 -21.63 22.20
C SER A 125 -18.92 -21.51 21.03
N ASN A 126 -18.41 -21.43 19.79
CA ASN A 126 -19.24 -21.38 18.59
C ASN A 126 -20.02 -22.69 18.37
N ALA A 127 -19.42 -23.84 18.67
CA ALA A 127 -20.09 -25.13 18.58
C ALA A 127 -21.21 -25.27 19.63
N ALA A 128 -20.92 -24.91 20.88
CA ALA A 128 -21.89 -24.99 21.97
C ALA A 128 -23.13 -24.09 21.73
N GLU A 129 -22.92 -22.87 21.24
CA GLU A 129 -24.04 -21.95 20.93
C GLU A 129 -24.84 -22.40 19.70
N ARG A 130 -24.22 -23.08 18.73
CA ARG A 130 -24.93 -23.68 17.59
C ARG A 130 -25.83 -24.85 18.00
N GLU A 131 -25.44 -25.60 19.02
CA GLU A 131 -26.21 -26.76 19.52
C GLU A 131 -27.37 -26.33 20.43
N LYS A 132 -27.38 -25.08 20.91
CA LYS A 132 -28.41 -24.55 21.79
C LYS A 132 -29.77 -24.46 21.08
N VAL A 133 -30.71 -25.31 21.50
CA VAL A 133 -32.11 -25.23 21.06
C VAL A 133 -32.83 -24.15 21.88
N VAL A 134 -33.35 -23.14 21.19
CA VAL A 134 -34.05 -21.99 21.80
C VAL A 134 -35.53 -22.05 21.44
N ASP A 135 -36.42 -21.97 22.45
CA ASP A 135 -37.86 -21.76 22.24
C ASP A 135 -38.13 -20.27 22.00
N GLU A 136 -38.25 -19.90 20.73
CA GLU A 136 -38.51 -18.52 20.26
C GLU A 136 -39.80 -17.91 20.84
N ARG A 137 -40.72 -18.74 21.34
CA ARG A 137 -41.96 -18.28 21.97
C ARG A 137 -41.74 -17.78 23.39
N LEU A 138 -40.72 -18.29 24.09
CA LEU A 138 -40.36 -17.86 25.44
C LEU A 138 -39.43 -16.64 25.40
N ASP A 139 -38.55 -16.58 24.40
CA ASP A 139 -37.67 -15.43 24.15
C ASP A 139 -37.39 -15.23 22.65
N PRO A 140 -38.03 -14.23 22.01
CA PRO A 140 -37.86 -13.92 20.59
C PRO A 140 -36.45 -13.44 20.19
N TYR A 141 -35.58 -13.09 21.13
CA TYR A 141 -34.26 -12.51 20.84
C TYR A 141 -33.11 -13.50 21.00
N SER A 142 -33.31 -14.64 21.66
CA SER A 142 -32.25 -15.62 21.90
C SER A 142 -31.88 -16.49 20.69
N GLY A 143 -32.65 -16.45 19.61
CA GLY A 143 -32.30 -17.11 18.33
C GLY A 143 -31.19 -16.40 17.55
N ARG A 144 -30.82 -15.17 17.90
CA ARG A 144 -29.78 -14.41 17.20
C ARG A 144 -28.39 -14.72 17.77
N TYR A 145 -27.80 -15.81 17.30
CA TYR A 145 -26.40 -16.11 17.57
C TYR A 145 -25.50 -15.61 16.42
N TYR A 146 -24.45 -14.86 16.76
CA TYR A 146 -23.39 -14.47 15.83
C TYR A 146 -22.11 -15.22 16.19
N PRO A 147 -21.59 -16.09 15.30
CA PRO A 147 -20.31 -16.77 15.52
C PRO A 147 -19.21 -15.75 15.80
N LYS A 148 -18.42 -16.00 16.83
CA LYS A 148 -17.23 -15.20 17.10
C LYS A 148 -16.15 -15.61 16.12
N GLU A 149 -15.62 -14.66 15.37
CA GLU A 149 -14.50 -14.90 14.46
C GLU A 149 -13.21 -15.09 15.25
N THR A 150 -12.32 -15.94 14.73
CA THR A 150 -10.98 -16.10 15.29
C THR A 150 -10.09 -14.90 14.93
N LYS A 151 -9.01 -14.66 15.69
CA LYS A 151 -8.05 -13.58 15.39
C LYS A 151 -7.47 -13.69 13.97
N THR A 152 -7.24 -14.92 13.50
CA THR A 152 -6.75 -15.21 12.14
C THR A 152 -7.81 -14.91 11.09
N GLU A 153 -9.07 -15.25 11.32
CA GLU A 153 -10.19 -14.93 10.43
C GLU A 153 -10.40 -13.42 10.28
N ILE A 154 -10.39 -12.69 11.40
CA ILE A 154 -10.44 -11.23 11.41
C ILE A 154 -9.27 -10.66 10.60
N LEU A 155 -8.06 -11.17 10.82
CA LEU A 155 -6.87 -10.72 10.09
C LEU A 155 -6.97 -11.01 8.58
N LYS A 156 -7.46 -12.18 8.16
CA LYS A 156 -7.72 -12.53 6.75
C LYS A 156 -8.65 -11.50 6.12
N GLY A 157 -9.74 -11.15 6.81
CA GLY A 157 -10.69 -10.12 6.35
C GLY A 157 -10.05 -8.74 6.22
N VAL A 158 -9.28 -8.31 7.22
CA VAL A 158 -8.56 -7.01 7.19
C VAL A 158 -7.57 -6.96 6.03
N VAL A 159 -6.73 -7.98 5.86
CA VAL A 159 -5.74 -8.02 4.76
C VAL A 159 -6.41 -7.99 3.39
N ARG A 160 -7.52 -8.72 3.21
CA ARG A 160 -8.28 -8.69 1.95
C ARG A 160 -8.79 -7.27 1.64
N ASN A 161 -9.40 -6.63 2.62
CA ASN A 161 -9.94 -5.28 2.45
C ASN A 161 -8.83 -4.27 2.16
N GLU A 162 -7.71 -4.33 2.89
CA GLU A 162 -6.59 -3.40 2.68
C GLU A 162 -5.90 -3.59 1.32
N ARG A 163 -5.89 -4.80 0.76
CA ARG A 163 -5.43 -5.04 -0.62
C ARG A 163 -6.34 -4.36 -1.65
N SER A 164 -7.66 -4.45 -1.47
CA SER A 164 -8.61 -3.76 -2.36
C SER A 164 -8.50 -2.24 -2.24
N VAL A 165 -8.32 -1.71 -1.03
CA VAL A 165 -8.07 -0.28 -0.84
C VAL A 165 -6.76 0.12 -1.52
N GLU A 166 -5.70 -0.67 -1.37
CA GLU A 166 -4.41 -0.40 -1.99
C GLU A 166 -4.49 -0.36 -3.52
N GLU A 167 -5.28 -1.25 -4.13
CA GLU A 167 -5.53 -1.21 -5.57
C GLU A 167 -6.20 0.10 -6.00
N ILE A 168 -7.24 0.55 -5.29
CA ILE A 168 -7.94 1.82 -5.57
C ILE A 168 -6.99 3.01 -5.40
N VAL A 169 -6.17 3.01 -4.35
CA VAL A 169 -5.21 4.10 -4.07
C VAL A 169 -4.19 4.18 -5.20
N ARG A 170 -3.61 3.05 -5.63
CA ARG A 170 -2.62 3.03 -6.71
C ARG A 170 -3.19 3.50 -8.03
N GLU A 171 -4.39 3.04 -8.38
CA GLU A 171 -5.10 3.45 -9.59
C GLU A 171 -5.31 4.98 -9.60
N ARG A 172 -5.77 5.54 -8.48
CA ARG A 172 -6.00 6.98 -8.35
C ARG A 172 -4.71 7.79 -8.38
N THR A 173 -3.70 7.37 -7.63
CA THR A 173 -2.38 8.03 -7.60
C THR A 173 -1.76 8.02 -9.00
N TRP A 174 -1.84 6.88 -9.70
CA TRP A 174 -1.32 6.76 -11.05
C TRP A 174 -2.05 7.65 -12.06
N GLY A 175 -3.38 7.77 -11.94
CA GLY A 175 -4.15 8.71 -12.76
C GLY A 175 -3.62 10.14 -12.66
N VAL A 176 -3.33 10.61 -11.43
CA VAL A 176 -2.75 11.95 -11.23
C VAL A 176 -1.32 12.04 -11.77
N VAL A 177 -0.52 10.98 -11.64
CA VAL A 177 0.83 10.91 -12.22
C VAL A 177 0.75 10.99 -13.75
N GLY A 178 -0.14 10.23 -14.40
CA GLY A 178 -0.32 10.23 -15.85
C GLY A 178 -0.80 11.57 -16.40
N GLU A 179 -1.61 12.32 -15.65
CA GLU A 179 -2.03 13.69 -16.04
C GLU A 179 -0.87 14.70 -16.02
N ARG A 180 0.12 14.52 -15.13
CA ARG A 180 1.19 15.49 -14.90
C ARG A 180 2.53 15.12 -15.53
N CYS A 181 2.79 13.83 -15.68
CA CYS A 181 4.02 13.30 -16.21
C CYS A 181 3.83 12.85 -17.66
N GLU A 182 4.56 13.49 -18.58
CA GLU A 182 4.50 13.14 -19.99
C GLU A 182 5.21 11.81 -20.28
N GLY A 183 4.62 10.99 -21.16
CA GLY A 183 5.21 9.73 -21.61
C GLY A 183 5.15 8.59 -20.60
N VAL A 184 4.35 8.72 -19.54
CA VAL A 184 4.07 7.64 -18.59
C VAL A 184 3.04 6.70 -19.20
N GLU A 185 3.27 5.39 -19.06
CA GLU A 185 2.35 4.37 -19.53
C GLU A 185 1.03 4.36 -18.74
N GLU A 186 -0.08 4.02 -19.40
CA GLU A 186 -1.40 3.96 -18.77
C GLU A 186 -1.49 2.89 -17.65
N ASP A 187 -0.90 1.70 -17.82
CA ASP A 187 -1.02 0.62 -16.84
C ASP A 187 0.12 0.60 -15.82
N TRP A 188 -0.17 1.09 -14.61
CA TRP A 188 0.78 1.08 -13.49
C TRP A 188 1.22 -0.32 -13.09
N ARG A 189 0.39 -1.36 -13.31
CA ARG A 189 0.73 -2.73 -12.89
C ARG A 189 1.92 -3.25 -13.68
N ARG A 190 1.93 -2.98 -14.98
CA ARG A 190 3.03 -3.36 -15.87
C ARG A 190 4.32 -2.64 -15.48
N VAL A 191 4.27 -1.31 -15.36
CA VAL A 191 5.45 -0.50 -15.04
C VAL A 191 6.04 -0.85 -13.68
N LEU A 192 5.19 -1.09 -12.66
CA LEU A 192 5.64 -1.51 -11.34
C LEU A 192 6.35 -2.87 -11.39
N GLU A 193 5.83 -3.81 -12.19
CA GLU A 193 6.44 -5.13 -12.33
C GLU A 193 7.78 -5.05 -13.06
N GLU A 194 7.88 -4.25 -14.12
CA GLU A 194 9.15 -4.01 -14.82
C GLU A 194 10.21 -3.39 -13.89
N TRP A 195 9.81 -2.45 -13.03
CA TRP A 195 10.68 -1.87 -12.01
C TRP A 195 11.15 -2.93 -10.98
N ARG A 196 10.27 -3.82 -10.52
CA ARG A 196 10.66 -4.92 -9.61
C ARG A 196 11.70 -5.86 -10.20
N VAL A 197 11.57 -6.14 -11.50
CA VAL A 197 12.51 -7.00 -12.25
C VAL A 197 13.81 -6.25 -12.60
N GLY A 198 13.88 -4.94 -12.34
CA GLY A 198 15.04 -4.10 -12.61
C GLY A 198 15.20 -3.74 -14.08
N ARG A 199 14.09 -3.66 -14.83
CA ARG A 199 14.07 -3.30 -16.26
C ARG A 199 13.81 -1.81 -16.51
N VAL A 200 13.61 -1.02 -15.45
CA VAL A 200 13.30 0.42 -15.46
C VAL A 200 14.27 1.16 -14.55
#